data_AF-A0A929VHH0-F1
#
_entry.id   AF-A0A929VHH0-F1
#
_cell.length_a   1.000
_cell.length_b   1.000
_cell.length_c   1.000
_cell.angle_alpha   90.00
_cell.angle_beta   90.00
_cell.angle_gamma   90.00
#
_symmetry.space_group_name_H-M   'P 1'
#
loop_
_entity.id
_entity.type
_entity.pdbx_description
1 polymer ?
#
loop_
_entity_poly.entity_id
_entity_poly.type
_entity_poly.pdbx_seq_one_letter_code
_entity_poly.pdbx_strand_id
1 'polypeptide(L)'
;MSNKLLFSKALLKKDFKILSATFIFNIILIIVSIPFQYSQAFYTIKNVTAPYEVYRTLTGINNILSYLYMNIVFACIYALKLFGHEKQTKAFEMIVSLPFSRMQIFINKVVVGLFVLLVPSILGYIISYSIILSEPISRGIIDMSMNKYIFLNTLSMQLVVFFFYVIFCMIFSNSISSFIFGSICAFMPAGFSAVIELFFNSNSTTNITEFLFRFTPISIVISFAFVEYSYVYIILLAVLFMIISYLLFDMTKMEKLTEFLTFKCLETPFRIIFFLGFAFLGGVVLSGIFSSFVSFEFLNKIIGFTVGGALGYFIPKTIITKSRIS
;
A
#
# COMPACT_ATOMS: atom_id res chain seq x y z
N MET A 1 18.43 7.48 -36.50
CA MET A 1 17.76 7.05 -35.25
C MET A 1 16.53 7.92 -35.08
N SER A 2 15.33 7.38 -35.35
CA SER A 2 14.08 8.13 -35.24
C SER A 2 13.79 8.41 -33.75
N ASN A 3 13.55 9.68 -33.40
CA ASN A 3 13.03 10.11 -32.11
C ASN A 3 11.64 9.47 -31.90
N LYS A 4 11.61 8.20 -31.50
CA LYS A 4 10.40 7.56 -31.01
C LYS A 4 10.03 8.27 -29.71
N LEU A 5 9.07 9.20 -29.79
CA LEU A 5 8.46 9.87 -28.64
C LEU A 5 8.25 8.85 -27.51
N LEU A 6 8.74 9.17 -26.31
CA LEU A 6 8.57 8.33 -25.10
C LEU A 6 7.07 8.14 -24.77
N PHE A 7 6.23 9.05 -25.24
CA PHE A 7 4.80 9.07 -25.01
C PHE A 7 4.02 8.76 -26.27
N SER A 8 2.95 7.98 -26.14
CA SER A 8 1.97 7.84 -27.20
C SER A 8 0.59 8.24 -26.71
N LYS A 9 -0.04 9.15 -27.44
CA LYS A 9 -1.39 9.66 -27.11
C LYS A 9 -2.43 8.53 -27.09
N ALA A 10 -2.24 7.53 -27.94
CA ALA A 10 -3.11 6.36 -28.02
C ALA A 10 -3.04 5.50 -26.75
N LEU A 11 -1.83 5.18 -26.25
CA LEU A 11 -1.67 4.42 -25.01
C LEU A 11 -2.21 5.21 -23.80
N LEU A 12 -1.90 6.50 -23.70
CA LEU A 12 -2.39 7.34 -22.61
C LEU A 12 -3.93 7.37 -22.55
N LYS A 13 -4.60 7.53 -23.71
CA LYS A 13 -6.07 7.53 -23.77
C LYS A 13 -6.66 6.17 -23.39
N LYS A 14 -6.02 5.07 -23.80
CA LYS A 14 -6.42 3.71 -23.46
C LYS A 14 -6.32 3.46 -21.95
N ASP A 15 -5.15 3.74 -21.38
CA ASP A 15 -4.86 3.52 -19.96
C ASP A 15 -5.75 4.42 -19.08
N PHE A 16 -5.99 5.67 -19.48
CA PHE A 16 -6.90 6.56 -18.76
C PHE A 16 -8.35 6.08 -18.82
N LYS A 17 -8.81 5.55 -19.96
CA LYS A 17 -10.16 5.00 -20.09
C LYS A 17 -10.41 3.82 -19.14
N ILE A 18 -9.40 3.03 -18.82
CA ILE A 18 -9.50 1.93 -17.85
C ILE A 18 -9.72 2.47 -16.43
N LEU A 19 -9.11 3.61 -16.11
CA LEU A 19 -9.20 4.22 -14.79
C LEU A 19 -10.34 5.23 -14.63
N SER A 20 -10.93 5.70 -15.72
CA SER A 20 -11.85 6.86 -15.73
C SER A 20 -13.00 6.75 -14.75
N ALA A 21 -13.66 5.59 -14.66
CA ALA A 21 -14.77 5.38 -13.73
C ALA A 21 -14.31 5.50 -12.26
N THR A 22 -13.18 4.89 -11.91
CA THR A 22 -12.60 4.98 -10.56
C THR A 22 -12.01 6.35 -10.25
N PHE A 23 -11.55 7.08 -11.27
CA PHE A 23 -11.07 8.45 -11.13
C PHE A 23 -12.22 9.42 -10.84
N ILE A 24 -13.31 9.35 -11.61
CA ILE A 24 -14.51 10.16 -11.39
C ILE A 24 -15.10 9.89 -10.00
N PHE A 25 -15.20 8.62 -9.62
CA PHE A 25 -15.68 8.24 -8.29
C PHE A 25 -14.82 8.82 -7.16
N ASN A 26 -13.48 8.77 -7.29
CA ASN A 26 -12.57 9.37 -6.32
C ASN A 26 -12.76 10.89 -6.22
N ILE A 27 -12.89 11.60 -7.35
CA ILE A 27 -13.16 13.04 -7.36
C ILE A 27 -14.46 13.38 -6.62
N ILE A 28 -15.55 12.66 -6.93
CA ILE A 28 -16.85 12.88 -6.28
C ILE A 28 -16.73 12.66 -4.77
N LEU A 29 -16.07 11.58 -4.35
CA LEU A 29 -15.83 11.32 -2.93
C LEU A 29 -15.05 12.43 -2.25
N ILE A 30 -14.00 12.96 -2.88
CA ILE A 30 -13.20 14.05 -2.30
C ILE A 30 -14.02 15.34 -2.17
N ILE A 31 -14.79 15.69 -3.22
CA ILE A 31 -15.64 16.88 -3.23
C ILE A 31 -16.71 16.82 -2.14
N VAL A 32 -17.23 15.63 -1.82
CA VAL A 32 -18.25 15.46 -0.77
C VAL A 32 -17.62 15.32 0.62
N SER A 33 -16.58 14.50 0.75
CA SER A 33 -16.00 14.14 2.06
C SER A 33 -15.32 15.32 2.74
N ILE A 34 -14.54 16.13 2.02
CA ILE A 34 -13.80 17.24 2.63
C ILE A 34 -14.75 18.29 3.23
N PRO A 35 -15.68 18.89 2.48
CA PRO A 35 -16.61 19.87 3.05
C PRO A 35 -17.44 19.30 4.20
N PHE A 36 -17.85 18.03 4.09
CA PHE A 36 -18.59 17.36 5.15
C PHE A 36 -17.77 17.20 6.44
N GLN A 37 -16.50 16.80 6.34
CA GLN A 37 -15.59 16.70 7.49
C GLN A 37 -15.39 18.07 8.17
N TYR A 38 -15.16 19.13 7.38
CA TYR A 38 -15.03 20.48 7.93
C TYR A 38 -16.34 20.99 8.55
N SER A 39 -17.49 20.70 7.94
CA SER A 39 -18.81 21.06 8.50
C SER A 39 -19.07 20.39 9.86
N GLN A 40 -18.75 19.09 9.98
CA GLN A 40 -18.83 18.38 11.25
C GLN A 40 -17.89 18.99 12.30
N ALA A 41 -16.65 19.29 11.90
CA ALA A 41 -15.69 19.96 12.76
C ALA A 41 -16.24 21.31 13.28
N PHE A 42 -16.80 22.15 12.41
CA PHE A 42 -17.41 23.44 12.82
C PHE A 42 -18.60 23.28 13.75
N TYR A 43 -19.48 22.31 13.48
CA TYR A 43 -20.61 22.03 14.37
C TYR A 43 -20.15 21.63 15.77
N THR A 44 -19.09 20.83 15.88
CA THR A 44 -18.53 20.45 17.19
C THR A 44 -17.88 21.63 17.91
N ILE A 45 -17.13 22.49 17.21
CA ILE A 45 -16.54 23.71 17.81
C ILE A 45 -17.62 24.58 18.43
N LYS A 46 -18.75 24.77 17.73
CA LYS A 46 -19.81 25.68 18.16
C LYS A 46 -20.56 25.20 19.41
N ASN A 47 -20.59 23.89 19.64
CA ASN A 47 -21.43 23.26 20.67
C ASN A 47 -20.64 22.74 21.88
N VAL A 48 -19.31 22.69 21.82
CA VAL A 48 -18.46 22.19 22.91
C VAL A 48 -17.80 23.36 23.63
N THR A 49 -18.07 23.50 24.92
CA THR A 49 -17.56 24.57 25.79
C THR A 49 -16.14 24.33 26.31
N ALA A 50 -15.58 23.12 26.11
CA ALA A 50 -14.26 22.73 26.60
C ALA A 50 -13.19 22.79 25.48
N PRO A 51 -12.16 23.66 25.60
CA PRO A 51 -11.12 23.86 24.57
C PRO A 51 -10.35 22.58 24.20
N TYR A 52 -10.19 21.65 25.16
CA TYR A 52 -9.47 20.39 24.97
C TYR A 52 -10.22 19.40 24.06
N GLU A 53 -11.55 19.33 24.18
CA GLU A 53 -12.36 18.46 23.33
C GLU A 53 -12.45 19.00 21.90
N VAL A 54 -12.47 20.33 21.74
CA VAL A 54 -12.41 21.02 20.44
C VAL A 54 -11.06 20.79 19.74
N TYR A 55 -9.95 20.86 20.47
CA TYR A 55 -8.64 20.48 19.94
C TYR A 55 -8.64 18.99 19.54
N ARG A 56 -9.10 18.08 20.40
CA ARG A 56 -9.14 16.62 20.10
C ARG A 56 -10.08 16.25 18.95
N THR A 57 -11.13 17.02 18.65
CA THR A 57 -12.00 16.79 17.49
C THR A 57 -11.41 17.36 16.19
N LEU A 58 -10.69 18.49 16.25
CA LEU A 58 -10.03 19.12 15.09
C LEU A 58 -8.67 18.52 14.75
N THR A 59 -7.84 18.31 15.76
CA THR A 59 -6.67 17.44 15.74
C THR A 59 -7.05 15.99 15.96
N GLY A 60 -8.34 15.66 15.78
CA GLY A 60 -8.83 14.30 15.72
C GLY A 60 -8.13 13.61 14.58
N ILE A 61 -6.97 13.06 14.89
CA ILE A 61 -6.12 12.21 14.07
C ILE A 61 -7.00 11.26 13.26
N ASN A 62 -8.12 10.78 13.82
CA ASN A 62 -9.12 9.94 13.16
C ASN A 62 -9.74 10.52 11.85
N ASN A 63 -10.08 11.81 11.75
CA ASN A 63 -10.69 12.38 10.53
C ASN A 63 -9.66 12.60 9.43
N ILE A 64 -8.48 13.11 9.77
CA ILE A 64 -7.34 13.29 8.85
C ILE A 64 -6.84 11.93 8.35
N LEU A 65 -6.72 10.96 9.27
CA LEU A 65 -6.39 9.58 8.95
C LEU A 65 -7.43 8.94 8.04
N SER A 66 -8.73 9.20 8.23
CA SER A 66 -9.77 8.64 7.34
C SER A 66 -9.59 9.08 5.88
N TYR A 67 -9.25 10.35 5.66
CA TYR A 67 -8.95 10.89 4.33
C TYR A 67 -7.67 10.30 3.73
N LEU A 68 -6.63 10.13 4.56
CA LEU A 68 -5.39 9.44 4.19
C LEU A 68 -5.63 7.99 3.77
N TYR A 69 -6.35 7.22 4.59
CA TYR A 69 -6.62 5.80 4.34
C TYR A 69 -7.45 5.59 3.07
N MET A 70 -8.49 6.41 2.84
CA MET A 70 -9.27 6.38 1.60
C MET A 70 -8.37 6.57 0.37
N ASN A 71 -7.50 7.58 0.41
CA ASN A 71 -6.59 7.93 -0.67
C ASN A 71 -5.54 6.84 -0.96
N ILE A 72 -5.08 6.13 0.08
CA ILE A 72 -4.19 4.97 -0.03
C ILE A 72 -4.89 3.81 -0.75
N VAL A 73 -6.15 3.53 -0.41
CA VAL A 73 -6.95 2.47 -1.06
C VAL A 73 -7.08 2.73 -2.56
N PHE A 74 -7.32 3.99 -2.95
CA PHE A 74 -7.35 4.36 -4.37
C PHE A 74 -6.02 4.12 -5.08
N ALA A 75 -4.89 4.42 -4.44
CA ALA A 75 -3.56 4.13 -4.99
C ALA A 75 -3.36 2.63 -5.26
N CYS A 76 -3.81 1.76 -4.34
CA CYS A 76 -3.82 0.32 -4.55
C CYS A 76 -4.67 -0.07 -5.77
N ILE A 77 -5.91 0.44 -5.85
CA ILE A 77 -6.84 0.11 -6.93
C ILE A 77 -6.29 0.54 -8.30
N TYR A 78 -5.67 1.72 -8.39
CA TYR A 78 -5.09 2.20 -9.65
C TYR A 78 -3.93 1.33 -10.12
N ALA A 79 -3.03 0.93 -9.22
CA ALA A 79 -1.94 0.00 -9.56
C ALA A 79 -2.49 -1.34 -10.06
N LEU A 80 -3.47 -1.91 -9.35
CA LEU A 80 -4.09 -3.19 -9.70
C LEU A 80 -4.80 -3.16 -11.06
N LYS A 81 -5.52 -2.08 -11.38
CA LYS A 81 -6.21 -1.94 -12.67
C LYS A 81 -5.24 -1.73 -13.84
N LEU A 82 -4.22 -0.87 -13.67
CA LEU A 82 -3.27 -0.56 -14.74
C LEU A 82 -2.34 -1.72 -15.08
N PHE A 83 -1.89 -2.46 -14.06
CA PHE A 83 -0.86 -3.49 -14.22
C PHE A 83 -1.37 -4.91 -13.95
N GLY A 84 -2.23 -5.11 -12.95
CA GLY A 84 -2.77 -6.43 -12.62
C GLY A 84 -3.86 -6.90 -13.58
N HIS A 85 -4.87 -6.08 -13.84
CA HIS A 85 -6.01 -6.46 -14.68
C HIS A 85 -5.62 -6.61 -16.15
N GLU A 86 -4.75 -5.74 -16.67
CA GLU A 86 -4.32 -5.84 -18.07
C GLU A 86 -3.54 -7.12 -18.38
N LYS A 87 -2.78 -7.66 -17.41
CA LYS A 87 -2.08 -8.94 -17.55
C LYS A 87 -3.03 -10.12 -17.76
N GLN A 88 -4.22 -10.06 -17.15
CA GLN A 88 -5.22 -11.13 -17.23
C GLN A 88 -6.01 -11.10 -18.54
N THR A 89 -6.09 -9.92 -19.16
CA THR A 89 -6.74 -9.76 -20.46
C THR A 89 -5.74 -10.01 -21.58
N LYS A 90 -6.16 -10.71 -22.65
CA LYS A 90 -5.39 -10.82 -23.92
C LYS A 90 -4.96 -9.46 -24.52
N ALA A 91 -5.42 -8.35 -23.94
CA ALA A 91 -4.95 -7.01 -24.21
C ALA A 91 -3.44 -6.84 -23.98
N PHE A 92 -2.80 -7.53 -23.03
CA PHE A 92 -1.35 -7.40 -22.85
C PHE A 92 -0.59 -8.01 -24.05
N GLU A 93 -1.01 -9.17 -24.56
CA GLU A 93 -0.48 -9.78 -25.79
C GLU A 93 -0.68 -8.86 -27.00
N MET A 94 -1.86 -8.22 -27.08
CA MET A 94 -2.17 -7.24 -28.12
C MET A 94 -1.34 -5.95 -28.01
N ILE A 95 -0.96 -5.52 -26.79
CA ILE A 95 -0.14 -4.32 -26.59
C ILE A 95 1.34 -4.59 -26.88
N VAL A 96 1.81 -5.79 -26.56
CA VAL A 96 3.20 -6.21 -26.85
C VAL A 96 3.41 -6.47 -28.35
N SER A 97 2.35 -6.79 -29.10
CA SER A 97 2.42 -6.88 -30.57
C SER A 97 2.41 -5.52 -31.28
N LEU A 98 2.11 -4.43 -30.56
CA LEU A 98 2.23 -3.08 -31.10
C LEU A 98 3.72 -2.65 -31.15
N PRO A 99 4.11 -1.76 -32.09
CA PRO A 99 5.51 -1.35 -32.29
C PRO A 99 6.06 -0.37 -31.21
N PHE A 100 5.65 -0.56 -29.96
CA PHE A 100 6.08 0.22 -28.80
C PHE A 100 7.16 -0.51 -28.00
N SER A 101 8.10 0.23 -27.41
CA SER A 101 9.08 -0.39 -26.50
C SER A 101 8.46 -0.68 -25.13
N ARG A 102 9.01 -1.66 -24.41
CA ARG A 102 8.58 -1.99 -23.04
C ARG A 102 8.67 -0.78 -22.11
N MET A 103 9.75 0.00 -22.23
CA MET A 103 9.92 1.25 -21.49
C MET A 103 8.83 2.28 -21.80
N GLN A 104 8.44 2.44 -23.07
CA GLN A 104 7.34 3.35 -23.44
C GLN A 104 6.00 2.90 -22.84
N ILE A 105 5.71 1.60 -22.83
CA ILE A 105 4.48 1.07 -22.23
C ILE A 105 4.48 1.33 -20.71
N PHE A 106 5.59 1.05 -20.03
CA PHE A 106 5.72 1.26 -18.59
C PHE A 106 5.57 2.74 -18.22
N ILE A 107 6.32 3.64 -18.89
CA ILE A 107 6.27 5.08 -18.61
C ILE A 107 4.86 5.63 -18.83
N ASN A 108 4.19 5.28 -19.94
CA ASN A 108 2.83 5.77 -20.20
C ASN A 108 1.86 5.37 -19.08
N LYS A 109 1.93 4.13 -18.60
CA LYS A 109 1.12 3.66 -17.47
C LYS A 109 1.43 4.41 -16.18
N VAL A 110 2.71 4.59 -15.86
CA VAL A 110 3.13 5.34 -14.68
C VAL A 110 2.62 6.78 -14.76
N VAL A 111 2.75 7.45 -15.90
CA VAL A 111 2.26 8.82 -16.06
C VAL A 111 0.74 8.92 -15.86
N VAL A 112 -0.03 7.99 -16.42
CA VAL A 112 -1.49 7.96 -16.20
C VAL A 112 -1.82 7.67 -14.74
N GLY A 113 -1.10 6.74 -14.09
CA GLY A 113 -1.26 6.44 -12.67
C GLY A 113 -0.99 7.66 -11.80
N LEU A 114 0.14 8.35 -12.03
CA LEU A 114 0.50 9.58 -11.34
C LEU A 114 -0.54 10.68 -11.57
N PHE A 115 -1.04 10.86 -12.79
CA PHE A 115 -2.08 11.85 -13.08
C PHE A 115 -3.35 11.59 -12.26
N VAL A 116 -3.81 10.35 -12.22
CA VAL A 116 -5.02 9.93 -11.51
C VAL A 116 -4.85 9.99 -9.98
N LEU A 117 -3.62 9.98 -9.46
CA LEU A 117 -3.30 10.20 -8.04
C LEU A 117 -3.20 11.69 -7.68
N LEU A 118 -2.52 12.47 -8.52
CA LEU A 118 -2.21 13.88 -8.26
C LEU A 118 -3.44 14.78 -8.39
N VAL A 119 -4.28 14.57 -9.40
CA VAL A 119 -5.43 15.46 -9.63
C VAL A 119 -6.42 15.46 -8.47
N PRO A 120 -6.87 14.31 -7.95
CA PRO A 120 -7.83 14.29 -6.83
C PRO A 120 -7.23 14.84 -5.53
N SER A 121 -5.94 14.58 -5.26
CA SER A 121 -5.25 15.11 -4.08
C SER A 121 -5.07 16.64 -4.14
N ILE A 122 -4.69 17.19 -5.32
CA ILE A 122 -4.59 18.64 -5.53
C ILE A 122 -5.96 19.30 -5.39
N LEU A 123 -7.01 18.72 -5.99
CA LEU A 123 -8.38 19.22 -5.84
C LEU A 123 -8.80 19.22 -4.37
N GLY A 124 -8.50 18.14 -3.63
CA GLY A 124 -8.80 18.06 -2.21
C GLY A 124 -8.13 19.16 -1.40
N TYR A 125 -6.86 19.44 -1.68
CA TYR A 125 -6.12 20.54 -1.06
C TYR A 125 -6.71 21.92 -1.37
N ILE A 126 -7.10 22.16 -2.64
CA ILE A 126 -7.71 23.44 -3.04
C ILE A 126 -9.05 23.64 -2.30
N ILE A 127 -9.87 22.59 -2.19
CA ILE A 127 -11.14 22.63 -1.48
C ILE A 127 -10.92 22.91 0.01
N SER A 128 -10.03 22.16 0.66
CA SER A 128 -9.74 22.36 2.09
C SER A 128 -9.18 23.77 2.36
N TYR A 129 -8.27 24.23 1.51
CA TYR A 129 -7.70 25.58 1.59
C TYR A 129 -8.76 26.67 1.44
N SER A 130 -9.69 26.51 0.50
CA SER A 130 -10.79 27.46 0.27
C SER A 130 -11.75 27.55 1.47
N ILE A 131 -12.01 26.42 2.13
CA ILE A 131 -12.85 26.36 3.34
C ILE A 131 -12.17 27.09 4.50
N ILE A 132 -10.88 26.83 4.73
CA ILE A 132 -10.11 27.50 5.81
C ILE A 132 -10.04 29.02 5.56
N LEU A 133 -9.92 29.45 4.31
CA LEU A 133 -9.96 30.87 3.98
C LEU A 133 -11.33 31.49 4.23
N SER A 134 -12.43 30.75 4.04
CA SER A 134 -13.77 31.32 4.12
C SER A 134 -14.25 31.53 5.57
N GLU A 135 -13.83 30.69 6.51
CA GLU A 135 -14.31 30.72 7.90
C GLU A 135 -13.28 31.34 8.87
N PRO A 136 -13.55 32.49 9.50
CA PRO A 136 -12.61 33.16 10.41
C PRO A 136 -12.31 32.34 11.67
N ILE A 137 -13.28 31.54 12.15
CA ILE A 137 -13.10 30.63 13.29
C ILE A 137 -12.05 29.57 12.96
N SER A 138 -12.02 29.11 11.71
CA SER A 138 -11.06 28.09 11.27
C SER A 138 -9.62 28.60 11.23
N ARG A 139 -9.41 29.87 10.86
CA ARG A 139 -8.08 30.48 10.74
C ARG A 139 -7.33 30.59 12.06
N GLY A 140 -8.05 30.61 13.19
CA GLY A 140 -7.45 30.65 14.52
C GLY A 140 -7.17 29.27 15.13
N ILE A 141 -7.65 28.19 14.53
CA ILE A 141 -7.57 26.83 15.10
C ILE A 141 -6.89 25.83 14.16
N ILE A 142 -7.08 25.97 12.84
CA ILE A 142 -6.47 25.14 11.81
C ILE A 142 -5.39 25.96 11.12
N ASP A 143 -4.14 25.71 11.50
CA ASP A 143 -3.01 26.38 10.86
C ASP A 143 -2.91 25.98 9.38
N MET A 144 -2.66 26.97 8.51
CA MET A 144 -2.39 26.74 7.09
C MET A 144 -1.19 25.81 6.85
N SER A 145 -0.23 25.79 7.78
CA SER A 145 0.91 24.87 7.79
C SER A 145 0.45 23.41 7.94
N MET A 146 -0.55 23.15 8.77
CA MET A 146 -1.08 21.80 9.00
C MET A 146 -1.79 21.25 7.77
N ASN A 147 -2.59 22.05 7.06
CA ASN A 147 -3.23 21.61 5.82
C ASN A 147 -2.20 21.27 4.72
N LYS A 148 -1.14 22.08 4.60
CA LYS A 148 -0.01 21.79 3.70
C LYS A 148 0.71 20.51 4.08
N TYR A 149 0.97 20.29 5.37
CA TYR A 149 1.60 19.08 5.90
C TYR A 149 0.76 17.83 5.58
N ILE A 150 -0.55 17.89 5.80
CA ILE A 150 -1.47 16.78 5.49
C ILE A 150 -1.44 16.46 3.99
N PHE A 151 -1.53 17.48 3.12
CA PHE A 151 -1.49 17.28 1.67
C PHE A 151 -0.18 16.67 1.17
N LEU A 152 0.97 17.14 1.66
CA LEU A 152 2.26 16.58 1.26
C LEU A 152 2.41 15.13 1.69
N ASN A 153 1.96 14.80 2.90
CA ASN A 153 1.97 13.43 3.40
C ASN A 153 0.99 12.52 2.66
N THR A 154 -0.24 12.95 2.36
CA THR A 154 -1.18 12.13 1.58
C THR A 154 -0.59 11.77 0.23
N LEU A 155 0.01 12.74 -0.46
CA LEU A 155 0.60 12.56 -1.78
C LEU A 155 1.83 11.65 -1.73
N SER A 156 2.77 11.88 -0.81
CA SER A 156 3.98 11.06 -0.70
C SER A 156 3.65 9.59 -0.42
N MET A 157 2.60 9.36 0.39
CA MET A 157 2.14 8.02 0.77
C MET A 157 1.47 7.28 -0.37
N GLN A 158 0.61 7.98 -1.12
CA GLN A 158 0.01 7.43 -2.33
C GLN A 158 1.06 6.98 -3.35
N LEU A 159 2.14 7.75 -3.52
CA LEU A 159 3.23 7.39 -4.43
C LEU A 159 3.92 6.09 -4.02
N VAL A 160 4.31 5.97 -2.74
CA VAL A 160 4.96 4.76 -2.23
C VAL A 160 4.05 3.55 -2.39
N VAL A 161 2.79 3.67 -1.95
CA VAL A 161 1.82 2.57 -2.02
C VAL A 161 1.57 2.17 -3.46
N PHE A 162 1.40 3.13 -4.37
CA PHE A 162 1.20 2.85 -5.79
C PHE A 162 2.34 2.01 -6.35
N PHE A 163 3.60 2.47 -6.26
CA PHE A 163 4.74 1.74 -6.81
C PHE A 163 4.99 0.40 -6.10
N PHE A 164 4.73 0.33 -4.80
CA PHE A 164 4.75 -0.95 -4.08
C PHE A 164 3.76 -1.95 -4.68
N TYR A 165 2.50 -1.57 -4.89
CA TYR A 165 1.54 -2.48 -5.52
C TYR A 165 1.86 -2.76 -6.99
N VAL A 166 2.53 -1.86 -7.73
CA VAL A 166 3.05 -2.17 -9.07
C VAL A 166 4.06 -3.32 -9.01
N ILE A 167 4.98 -3.34 -8.04
CA ILE A 167 5.92 -4.47 -7.83
C ILE A 167 5.15 -5.78 -7.66
N PHE A 168 4.13 -5.80 -6.81
CA PHE A 168 3.33 -7.01 -6.57
C PHE A 168 2.52 -7.42 -7.80
N CYS A 169 1.99 -6.46 -8.56
CA CYS A 169 1.40 -6.72 -9.87
C CYS A 169 2.41 -7.28 -10.87
N MET A 170 3.70 -7.01 -10.71
CA MET A 170 4.74 -7.62 -11.55
C MET A 170 5.05 -9.05 -11.14
N ILE A 171 5.14 -9.32 -9.84
CA ILE A 171 5.50 -10.63 -9.28
C ILE A 171 4.37 -11.65 -9.51
N PHE A 172 3.13 -11.27 -9.28
CA PHE A 172 1.98 -12.15 -9.42
C PHE A 172 1.32 -11.99 -10.78
N SER A 173 0.70 -13.05 -11.29
CA SER A 173 -0.03 -13.02 -12.57
C SER A 173 -1.40 -12.38 -12.45
N ASN A 174 -2.11 -12.67 -11.36
CA ASN A 174 -3.48 -12.25 -11.17
C ASN A 174 -3.59 -10.97 -10.33
N SER A 175 -4.56 -10.12 -10.67
CA SER A 175 -4.87 -8.89 -9.92
C SER A 175 -5.28 -9.19 -8.48
N ILE A 176 -6.10 -10.23 -8.28
CA ILE A 176 -6.57 -10.65 -6.94
C ILE A 176 -5.41 -11.15 -6.08
N SER A 177 -4.51 -12.00 -6.62
CA SER A 177 -3.35 -12.45 -5.86
C SER A 177 -2.39 -11.29 -5.57
N SER A 178 -2.19 -10.39 -6.53
CA SER A 178 -1.39 -9.18 -6.32
C SER A 178 -1.94 -8.34 -5.16
N PHE A 179 -3.26 -8.22 -5.04
CA PHE A 179 -3.89 -7.51 -3.93
C PHE A 179 -3.72 -8.22 -2.59
N ILE A 180 -4.03 -9.53 -2.52
CA ILE A 180 -3.96 -10.31 -1.27
C ILE A 180 -2.52 -10.35 -0.76
N PHE A 181 -1.56 -10.79 -1.60
CA PHE A 181 -0.17 -10.93 -1.18
C PHE A 181 0.54 -9.59 -1.04
N GLY A 182 0.20 -8.58 -1.86
CA GLY A 182 0.68 -7.22 -1.66
C GLY A 182 0.25 -6.66 -0.30
N SER A 183 -1.02 -6.85 0.07
CA SER A 183 -1.52 -6.41 1.39
C SER A 183 -0.84 -7.18 2.53
N ILE A 184 -0.73 -8.51 2.43
CA ILE A 184 -0.01 -9.31 3.44
C ILE A 184 1.43 -8.79 3.58
N CYS A 185 2.17 -8.64 2.48
CA CYS A 185 3.54 -8.16 2.50
C CYS A 185 3.70 -6.72 2.99
N ALA A 186 2.69 -5.86 2.82
CA ALA A 186 2.70 -4.52 3.39
C ALA A 186 2.71 -4.56 4.92
N PHE A 187 1.90 -5.43 5.53
CA PHE A 187 1.84 -5.62 6.99
C PHE A 187 2.93 -6.55 7.54
N MET A 188 3.47 -7.42 6.70
CA MET A 188 4.28 -8.56 7.10
C MET A 188 5.51 -8.16 7.95
N PRO A 189 6.38 -7.22 7.58
CA PRO A 189 7.52 -6.84 8.43
C PRO A 189 7.15 -6.36 9.84
N ALA A 190 6.07 -5.59 9.97
CA ALA A 190 5.55 -5.17 11.28
C ALA A 190 4.92 -6.33 12.06
N GLY A 191 4.22 -7.23 11.37
CA GLY A 191 3.67 -8.45 11.97
C GLY A 191 4.77 -9.39 12.45
N PHE A 192 5.80 -9.61 11.63
CA PHE A 192 6.95 -10.46 11.96
C PHE A 192 7.72 -9.91 13.16
N SER A 193 7.96 -8.59 13.22
CA SER A 193 8.66 -8.00 14.37
C SER A 193 7.91 -8.25 15.67
N ALA A 194 6.61 -7.98 15.69
CA ALA A 194 5.77 -8.19 16.87
C ALA A 194 5.72 -9.66 17.30
N VAL A 195 5.56 -10.58 16.34
CA VAL A 195 5.51 -12.02 16.64
C VAL A 195 6.85 -12.54 17.16
N ILE A 196 7.98 -12.05 16.62
CA ILE A 196 9.32 -12.43 17.10
C ILE A 196 9.52 -11.95 18.54
N GLU A 197 9.17 -10.70 18.86
CA GLU A 197 9.29 -10.15 20.21
C GLU A 197 8.45 -10.95 21.22
N LEU A 198 7.20 -11.28 20.86
CA LEU A 198 6.31 -12.13 21.66
C LEU A 198 6.83 -13.57 21.79
N PHE A 199 7.46 -14.11 20.76
CA PHE A 199 8.01 -15.46 20.80
C PHE A 199 9.17 -15.55 21.80
N PHE A 200 10.08 -14.57 21.78
CA PHE A 200 11.26 -14.55 22.65
C PHE A 200 11.02 -13.92 24.03
N ASN A 201 9.80 -13.41 24.33
CA ASN A 201 9.51 -12.64 25.55
C ASN A 201 10.53 -11.51 25.79
N SER A 202 11.07 -10.92 24.72
CA SER A 202 12.05 -9.85 24.80
C SER A 202 11.34 -8.51 24.77
N ASN A 203 11.34 -7.79 25.90
CA ASN A 203 10.87 -6.40 25.96
C ASN A 203 11.85 -5.39 25.35
N SER A 204 13.02 -5.83 24.87
CA SER A 204 13.93 -4.97 24.13
C SER A 204 13.49 -4.91 22.68
N THR A 205 12.99 -3.75 22.26
CA THR A 205 12.86 -3.36 20.85
C THR A 205 14.22 -3.49 20.19
N THR A 206 14.48 -4.65 19.59
CA THR A 206 15.78 -4.90 18.96
C THR A 206 15.92 -3.96 17.76
N ASN A 207 17.10 -3.37 17.52
CA ASN A 207 17.34 -2.51 16.35
C ASN A 207 16.90 -3.17 15.01
N ILE A 208 16.81 -4.50 14.98
CA ILE A 208 16.34 -5.31 13.85
C ILE A 208 14.83 -5.12 13.61
N THR A 209 14.01 -5.07 14.66
CA THR A 209 12.57 -4.88 14.54
C THR A 209 12.22 -3.47 14.07
N GLU A 210 12.93 -2.45 14.57
CA GLU A 210 12.82 -1.08 14.06
C GLU A 210 13.29 -0.94 12.60
N PHE A 211 14.38 -1.62 12.22
CA PHE A 211 14.89 -1.59 10.86
C PHE A 211 13.88 -2.20 9.87
N LEU A 212 13.33 -3.38 10.19
CA LEU A 212 12.33 -4.05 9.36
C LEU A 212 11.05 -3.24 9.23
N PHE A 213 10.67 -2.49 10.27
CA PHE A 213 9.54 -1.59 10.22
C PHE A 213 9.74 -0.52 9.14
N ARG A 214 10.90 0.12 9.02
CA ARG A 214 11.12 1.30 8.15
C ARG A 214 10.92 1.08 6.63
N PHE A 215 10.89 -0.15 6.12
CA PHE A 215 10.89 -0.44 4.68
C PHE A 215 9.52 -0.75 4.06
N THR A 216 8.42 -0.68 4.83
CA THR A 216 7.08 -0.99 4.30
C THR A 216 6.22 0.24 4.06
N PRO A 217 5.32 0.21 3.06
CA PRO A 217 4.34 1.28 2.90
C PRO A 217 3.51 1.49 4.17
N ILE A 218 3.16 0.41 4.88
CA ILE A 218 2.32 0.51 6.08
C ILE A 218 3.04 1.18 7.24
N SER A 219 4.36 0.97 7.39
CA SER A 219 5.08 1.62 8.48
C SER A 219 5.18 3.12 8.28
N ILE A 220 5.21 3.58 7.02
CA ILE A 220 5.15 5.00 6.71
C ILE A 220 3.72 5.53 7.02
N VAL A 221 2.68 4.69 6.87
CA VAL A 221 1.29 5.07 7.22
C VAL A 221 1.13 5.19 8.71
N ILE A 222 1.70 4.25 9.46
CA ILE A 222 1.69 4.26 10.92
C ILE A 222 2.60 5.39 11.45
N SER A 223 3.73 5.66 10.79
CA SER A 223 4.62 6.75 11.19
C SER A 223 3.97 8.12 11.04
N PHE A 224 3.05 8.32 10.09
CA PHE A 224 2.27 9.56 10.04
C PHE A 224 1.58 9.89 11.36
N ALA A 225 1.22 8.87 12.16
CA ALA A 225 0.61 9.05 13.48
C ALA A 225 1.63 9.14 14.64
N PHE A 226 2.87 8.67 14.49
CA PHE A 226 3.79 8.46 15.61
C PHE A 226 5.27 8.85 15.40
N VAL A 227 5.77 8.92 14.16
CA VAL A 227 7.20 9.13 13.83
C VAL A 227 7.36 9.98 12.55
N GLU A 228 8.06 11.11 12.64
CA GLU A 228 8.32 11.98 11.49
C GLU A 228 9.46 11.43 10.61
N TYR A 229 9.14 10.89 9.42
CA TYR A 229 10.14 10.65 8.38
C TYR A 229 10.36 11.90 7.54
N SER A 230 11.59 12.12 7.11
CA SER A 230 11.88 13.17 6.12
C SER A 230 11.21 12.86 4.79
N TYR A 231 10.64 13.87 4.13
CA TYR A 231 10.05 13.73 2.79
C TYR A 231 11.07 13.19 1.77
N VAL A 232 12.35 13.51 1.94
CA VAL A 232 13.45 12.99 1.12
C VAL A 232 13.50 11.46 1.17
N TYR A 233 13.37 10.87 2.36
CA TYR A 233 13.35 9.42 2.53
C TYR A 233 12.17 8.77 1.80
N ILE A 234 10.96 9.31 1.95
CA ILE A 234 9.75 8.76 1.34
C ILE A 234 9.84 8.81 -0.20
N ILE A 235 10.33 9.92 -0.75
CA ILE A 235 10.52 10.08 -2.20
C ILE A 235 11.57 9.11 -2.72
N LEU A 236 12.72 8.99 -2.03
CA LEU A 236 13.76 8.01 -2.41
C LEU A 236 13.22 6.58 -2.43
N LEU A 237 12.37 6.22 -1.45
CA LEU A 237 11.75 4.91 -1.38
C LEU A 237 10.74 4.68 -2.50
N ALA A 238 9.93 5.69 -2.86
CA ALA A 238 9.04 5.63 -4.02
C ALA A 238 9.83 5.46 -5.34
N VAL A 239 10.94 6.19 -5.50
CA VAL A 239 11.84 6.08 -6.67
C VAL A 239 12.47 4.69 -6.72
N LEU A 240 12.93 4.16 -5.60
CA LEU A 240 13.47 2.81 -5.50
C LEU A 240 12.43 1.76 -5.93
N PHE A 241 11.19 1.86 -5.45
CA PHE A 241 10.11 0.96 -5.87
C PHE A 241 9.74 1.13 -7.35
N MET A 242 9.80 2.34 -7.89
CA MET A 242 9.63 2.59 -9.32
C MET A 242 10.72 1.89 -10.15
N ILE A 243 11.99 1.95 -9.72
CA ILE A 243 13.10 1.29 -10.41
C ILE A 243 12.92 -0.23 -10.37
N ILE A 244 12.61 -0.80 -9.20
CA ILE A 244 12.38 -2.25 -9.04
C ILE A 244 11.20 -2.70 -9.90
N SER A 245 10.09 -1.96 -9.88
CA SER A 245 8.92 -2.30 -10.70
C SER A 245 9.21 -2.24 -12.20
N TYR A 246 10.01 -1.28 -12.66
CA TYR A 246 10.45 -1.24 -14.06
C TYR A 246 11.32 -2.45 -14.43
N LEU A 247 12.33 -2.78 -13.61
CA LEU A 247 13.20 -3.94 -13.85
C LEU A 247 12.38 -5.23 -13.92
N LEU A 248 11.44 -5.42 -12.99
CA LEU A 248 10.54 -6.57 -13.01
C LEU A 248 9.66 -6.57 -14.26
N PHE A 249 9.11 -5.42 -14.64
CA PHE A 249 8.30 -5.29 -15.85
C PHE A 249 9.09 -5.71 -17.10
N ASP A 250 10.33 -5.25 -17.25
CA ASP A 250 11.16 -5.59 -18.39
C ASP A 250 11.58 -7.07 -18.41
N MET A 251 11.78 -7.68 -17.24
CA MET A 251 12.09 -9.10 -17.11
C MET A 251 10.88 -10.02 -17.31
N THR A 252 9.64 -9.49 -17.26
CA THR A 252 8.45 -10.34 -17.43
C THR A 252 8.37 -10.94 -18.84
N LYS A 253 8.17 -12.27 -18.90
CA LYS A 253 7.92 -13.00 -20.15
C LYS A 253 6.42 -13.30 -20.25
N MET A 254 5.85 -13.07 -21.43
CA MET A 254 4.41 -13.21 -21.70
C MET A 254 3.89 -14.62 -21.42
N GLU A 255 4.68 -15.63 -21.78
CA GLU A 255 4.36 -17.06 -21.65
C GLU A 255 4.15 -17.52 -20.20
N LYS A 256 4.61 -16.73 -19.20
CA LYS A 256 4.50 -17.07 -17.77
C LYS A 256 3.38 -16.34 -17.05
N LEU A 257 2.53 -15.60 -17.77
CA LEU A 257 1.42 -14.86 -17.18
C LEU A 257 0.25 -15.74 -16.73
N THR A 258 0.26 -17.03 -17.08
CA THR A 258 -0.72 -18.02 -16.60
C THR A 258 -0.35 -18.64 -15.26
N GLU A 259 0.95 -18.68 -14.92
CA GLU A 259 1.43 -19.23 -13.63
C GLU A 259 1.14 -18.25 -12.48
N PHE A 260 0.85 -18.77 -11.28
CA PHE A 260 0.55 -17.94 -10.10
C PHE A 260 1.67 -16.94 -9.74
N LEU A 261 2.93 -17.37 -9.85
CA LEU A 261 4.12 -16.52 -9.74
C LEU A 261 4.75 -16.38 -11.12
N THR A 262 4.99 -15.15 -11.55
CA THR A 262 5.61 -14.89 -12.86
C THR A 262 7.08 -15.34 -12.93
N PHE A 263 7.78 -15.33 -11.79
CA PHE A 263 9.19 -15.71 -11.69
C PHE A 263 9.37 -16.99 -10.87
N LYS A 264 9.88 -18.04 -11.52
CA LYS A 264 10.22 -19.32 -10.86
C LYS A 264 11.25 -19.17 -9.74
N CYS A 265 12.18 -18.22 -9.86
CA CYS A 265 13.17 -17.93 -8.82
C CYS A 265 12.52 -17.45 -7.51
N LEU A 266 11.33 -16.82 -7.57
CA LEU A 266 10.62 -16.33 -6.39
C LEU A 266 9.85 -17.43 -5.63
N GLU A 267 9.75 -18.66 -6.15
CA GLU A 267 9.04 -19.75 -5.46
C GLU A 267 9.72 -20.16 -4.16
N THR A 268 11.04 -20.32 -4.19
CA THR A 268 11.82 -20.71 -3.02
C THR A 268 11.76 -19.65 -1.91
N PRO A 269 12.05 -18.35 -2.15
CA PRO A 269 11.94 -17.34 -1.10
C PRO A 269 10.49 -17.18 -0.62
N PHE A 270 9.49 -17.29 -1.49
CA PHE A 270 8.08 -17.24 -1.08
C PHE A 270 7.73 -18.36 -0.09
N ARG A 271 8.17 -19.59 -0.35
CA ARG A 271 7.96 -20.72 0.58
C ARG A 271 8.67 -20.52 1.92
N ILE A 272 9.90 -20.00 1.89
CA ILE A 272 10.68 -19.75 3.12
C ILE A 272 10.00 -18.68 3.98
N ILE A 273 9.56 -17.58 3.38
CA ILE A 273 8.86 -16.49 4.08
C ILE A 273 7.55 -17.01 4.70
N PHE A 274 6.76 -17.78 3.95
CA PHE A 274 5.53 -18.40 4.46
C PHE A 274 5.80 -19.38 5.61
N PHE A 275 6.82 -20.22 5.47
CA PHE A 275 7.23 -21.15 6.51
C PHE A 275 7.59 -20.43 7.81
N LEU A 276 8.51 -19.46 7.75
CA LEU A 276 8.95 -18.71 8.93
C LEU A 276 7.79 -17.95 9.58
N GLY A 277 6.93 -17.31 8.78
CA GLY A 277 5.81 -16.52 9.29
C GLY A 277 4.81 -17.36 10.06
N PHE A 278 4.39 -18.49 9.46
CA PHE A 278 3.44 -19.39 10.12
C PHE A 278 4.08 -20.15 11.29
N ALA A 279 5.38 -20.45 11.24
CA ALA A 279 6.08 -21.09 12.35
C ALA A 279 6.10 -20.19 13.60
N PHE A 280 6.60 -18.95 13.47
CA PHE A 280 6.63 -18.03 14.60
C PHE A 280 5.22 -17.68 15.10
N LEU A 281 4.27 -17.45 14.19
CA LEU A 281 2.88 -17.16 14.55
C LEU A 281 2.23 -18.33 15.29
N GLY A 282 2.42 -19.56 14.80
CA GLY A 282 1.92 -20.76 15.45
C GLY A 282 2.46 -20.92 16.88
N GLY A 283 3.73 -20.62 17.09
CA GLY A 283 4.36 -20.62 18.41
C GLY A 283 3.68 -19.65 19.39
N VAL A 284 3.48 -18.41 18.97
CA VAL A 284 2.85 -17.36 19.80
C VAL A 284 1.38 -17.68 20.08
N VAL A 285 0.61 -18.09 19.07
CA VAL A 285 -0.81 -18.41 19.23
C VAL A 285 -1.02 -19.57 20.20
N LEU A 286 -0.23 -20.65 20.07
CA LEU A 286 -0.37 -21.82 20.93
C LEU A 286 0.03 -21.49 22.37
N SER A 287 1.09 -20.70 22.58
CA SER A 287 1.43 -20.21 23.93
C SER A 287 0.36 -19.31 24.53
N GLY A 288 -0.33 -18.51 23.71
CA GLY A 288 -1.43 -17.65 24.16
C GLY A 288 -2.67 -18.45 24.59
N ILE A 289 -3.05 -19.48 23.82
CA ILE A 289 -4.18 -20.37 24.14
C ILE A 289 -3.95 -21.10 25.47
N PHE A 290 -2.74 -21.58 25.71
CA PHE A 290 -2.37 -22.30 26.94
C PHE A 290 -1.70 -21.41 27.99
N SER A 291 -1.99 -20.10 27.98
CA SER A 291 -1.41 -19.12 28.91
C SER A 291 -1.65 -19.44 30.39
N SER A 292 -2.70 -20.20 30.72
CA SER A 292 -2.97 -20.70 32.07
C SER A 292 -1.94 -21.74 32.57
N PHE A 293 -1.16 -22.34 31.68
CA PHE A 293 -0.15 -23.34 32.00
C PHE A 293 1.26 -22.75 31.84
N VAL A 294 1.59 -21.74 32.65
CA VAL A 294 2.85 -20.97 32.59
C VAL A 294 4.09 -21.87 32.61
N SER A 295 4.08 -22.95 33.38
CA SER A 295 5.20 -23.90 33.50
C SER A 295 5.57 -24.60 32.18
N PHE A 296 4.67 -24.61 31.19
CA PHE A 296 4.87 -25.25 29.89
C PHE A 296 4.97 -24.26 28.72
N GLU A 297 5.10 -22.96 28.98
CA GLU A 297 5.08 -21.92 27.94
C GLU A 297 6.09 -22.18 26.82
N PHE A 298 7.35 -22.52 27.17
CA PHE A 298 8.39 -22.81 26.19
C PHE A 298 8.06 -24.05 25.33
N LEU A 299 7.52 -25.09 25.96
CA LEU A 299 7.14 -26.33 25.27
C LEU A 299 5.95 -26.08 24.33
N ASN A 300 4.97 -25.28 24.76
CA ASN A 300 3.84 -24.81 23.96
C ASN A 300 4.32 -23.99 22.75
N LYS A 301 5.31 -23.10 22.93
CA LYS A 301 5.92 -22.34 21.81
C LYS A 301 6.56 -23.26 20.78
N ILE A 302 7.30 -24.30 21.19
CA ILE A 302 7.93 -25.26 20.27
C ILE A 302 6.88 -26.08 19.51
N ILE A 303 5.86 -26.60 20.20
CA ILE A 303 4.77 -27.35 19.55
C ILE A 303 4.05 -26.44 18.56
N GLY A 304 3.70 -25.22 18.95
CA GLY A 304 3.09 -24.23 18.06
C GLY A 304 3.98 -23.91 16.86
N PHE A 305 5.29 -23.80 17.06
CA PHE A 305 6.26 -23.53 16.00
C PHE A 305 6.31 -24.67 14.97
N THR A 306 6.34 -25.92 15.44
CA THR A 306 6.37 -27.09 14.56
C THR A 306 5.07 -27.26 13.77
N VAL A 307 3.91 -27.14 14.43
CA VAL A 307 2.60 -27.23 13.78
C VAL A 307 2.39 -26.08 12.79
N GLY A 308 2.71 -24.85 13.22
CA GLY A 308 2.65 -23.66 12.38
C GLY A 308 3.60 -23.77 11.17
N GLY A 309 4.83 -24.21 11.37
CA GLY A 309 5.80 -24.42 10.30
C GLY A 309 5.34 -25.48 9.29
N ALA A 310 4.73 -26.57 9.75
CA ALA A 310 4.15 -27.57 8.85
C ALA A 310 3.07 -26.94 7.95
N LEU A 311 2.12 -26.18 8.52
CA LEU A 311 1.11 -25.45 7.75
C LEU A 311 1.74 -24.45 6.76
N GLY A 312 2.73 -23.68 7.23
CA GLY A 312 3.48 -22.71 6.45
C GLY A 312 4.26 -23.31 5.27
N TYR A 313 4.64 -24.59 5.35
CA TYR A 313 5.27 -25.30 4.24
C TYR A 313 4.25 -25.86 3.24
N PHE A 314 3.15 -26.46 3.72
CA PHE A 314 2.18 -27.13 2.85
C PHE A 314 1.30 -26.16 2.06
N ILE A 315 0.85 -25.06 2.67
CA ILE A 315 -0.03 -24.08 2.01
C ILE A 315 0.60 -23.51 0.71
N PRO A 316 1.78 -22.86 0.73
CA PRO A 316 2.37 -22.31 -0.48
C PRO A 316 2.75 -23.40 -1.49
N LYS A 317 3.12 -24.60 -1.02
CA LYS A 317 3.40 -25.75 -1.90
C LYS A 317 2.16 -26.13 -2.72
N THR A 318 1.00 -26.23 -2.10
CA THR A 318 -0.26 -26.59 -2.80
C THR A 318 -0.74 -25.51 -3.76
N ILE A 319 -0.60 -24.23 -3.42
CA ILE A 319 -1.01 -23.10 -4.28
C ILE A 319 -0.13 -23.09 -5.55
N ILE A 320 1.18 -23.22 -5.39
CA ILE A 320 2.13 -23.21 -6.51
C ILE A 320 1.90 -24.42 -7.42
N THR A 321 1.74 -25.63 -6.86
CA THR A 321 1.57 -26.84 -7.69
C THR A 321 0.25 -26.85 -8.45
N LYS A 322 -0.86 -26.43 -7.84
CA LYS A 322 -2.17 -26.35 -8.53
C LYS A 322 -2.14 -25.38 -9.71
N SER A 323 -1.46 -24.25 -9.57
CA SER A 323 -1.40 -23.22 -10.62
C SER A 323 -0.65 -23.62 -11.90
N ARG A 324 0.12 -24.72 -11.87
CA ARG A 324 0.87 -25.22 -13.04
C ARG A 324 0.16 -26.33 -13.79
N ILE A 325 -0.88 -26.90 -13.20
CA ILE A 325 -1.61 -28.04 -13.77
C ILE A 325 -2.83 -27.52 -14.58
N SER A 326 -3.25 -26.27 -14.34
CA SER A 326 -4.29 -25.55 -15.09
C SER A 326 -3.73 -24.76 -16.27
#